data_AF-A0A4U0TX60-F1
#
_entry.id   AF-A0A4U0TX60-F1
#
_cell.length_a   1.000
_cell.length_b   1.000
_cell.length_c   1.000
_cell.angle_alpha   90.00
_cell.angle_beta   90.00
_cell.angle_gamma   90.00
#
_symmetry.space_group_name_H-M   'P 1'
#
loop_
_entity.id
_entity.type
_entity.pdbx_description
1 polymer ?
#
loop_
_entity_poly.entity_id
_entity_poly.type
_entity_poly.pdbx_seq_one_letter_code
_entity_poly.pdbx_strand_id
1 'polypeptide(L)'
;MASRTTVLPLRLASASQQASQYVCRRCMATQSSAASPPTTTTQPPWLPEGAPLPAGYDPALPFSKRIDAQTGEPYRLTRTDWHLKKALPQAIPQQYLQHSTASHLAHAEREERSKTEGHREIVGVVVSSGKMDRTVKVRLPGRRWEGRIGKYFSQPTNHLVHDPNNSLLTGDVVYLYRLRVSKTVHHVIASIKSPFGKPIAERPPIPTPDDRLAMYKEDRFAKLKRRNLRRKAAQGDADAISELREMGLDPGHNVAAGKGETFGLKPHDGKTGSASKGAIRGEKGQKLPKGVLPGGKHVVGNPNDRAKLNKGKAMRLNEKVEGNLLEAKEKGEGLEGKGVGADPASAVTWTSGRND
;
A
#
# COMPACT_ATOMS: atom_id res chain seq x y z
N MET A 1 0.39 -97.84 22.77
CA MET A 1 0.15 -97.35 21.39
C MET A 1 -0.57 -96.01 21.51
N ALA A 2 -0.11 -94.86 21.04
CA ALA A 2 0.94 -94.49 20.12
C ALA A 2 1.59 -93.18 20.61
N SER A 3 2.85 -93.01 20.26
CA SER A 3 3.81 -91.99 20.71
C SER A 3 3.35 -90.55 20.43
N ARG A 4 3.25 -89.75 21.49
CA ARG A 4 3.09 -88.29 21.41
C ARG A 4 4.46 -87.65 21.19
N THR A 5 4.60 -86.98 20.06
CA THR A 5 5.76 -86.21 19.63
C THR A 5 5.87 -84.93 20.45
N THR A 6 6.97 -84.79 21.19
CA THR A 6 7.37 -83.56 21.87
C THR A 6 8.05 -82.63 20.86
N VAL A 7 7.42 -81.49 20.58
CA VAL A 7 8.03 -80.42 19.77
C VAL A 7 8.56 -79.35 20.73
N LEU A 8 9.88 -79.18 20.75
CA LEU A 8 10.58 -78.10 21.45
C LEU A 8 10.37 -76.77 20.70
N PRO A 9 10.20 -75.63 21.40
CA PRO A 9 10.16 -74.32 20.75
C PRO A 9 11.58 -73.91 20.32
N LEU A 10 11.78 -73.79 19.00
CA LEU A 10 12.95 -73.15 18.41
C LEU A 10 13.01 -71.67 18.84
N ARG A 11 14.05 -71.33 19.61
CA ARG A 11 14.47 -69.94 19.83
C ARG A 11 14.97 -69.37 18.49
N LEU A 12 14.19 -68.47 17.89
CA LEU A 12 14.68 -67.59 16.84
C LEU A 12 15.64 -66.58 17.45
N ALA A 13 16.88 -66.65 17.00
CA ALA A 13 17.93 -65.70 17.32
C ALA A 13 17.56 -64.28 16.84
N SER A 14 17.91 -63.30 17.67
CA SER A 14 17.76 -61.88 17.45
C SER A 14 18.39 -61.43 16.13
N ALA A 15 17.59 -60.86 15.23
CA ALA A 15 18.10 -60.05 14.13
C ALA A 15 18.72 -58.77 14.69
N SER A 16 19.96 -58.52 14.29
CA SER A 16 20.76 -57.35 14.64
C SER A 16 19.99 -56.05 14.39
N GLN A 17 19.87 -55.22 15.43
CA GLN A 17 19.54 -53.81 15.26
C GLN A 17 20.59 -53.19 14.34
N GLN A 18 20.19 -52.73 13.16
CA GLN A 18 21.03 -51.86 12.35
C GLN A 18 21.34 -50.63 13.19
N ALA A 19 22.64 -50.44 13.49
CA ALA A 19 23.11 -49.26 14.19
C ALA A 19 22.63 -48.02 13.43
N SER A 20 21.76 -47.23 14.06
CA SER A 20 21.41 -45.90 13.56
C SER A 20 22.70 -45.10 13.47
N GLN A 21 23.20 -44.89 12.26
CA GLN A 21 24.33 -43.99 12.03
C GLN A 21 23.86 -42.59 12.43
N TYR A 22 24.28 -42.15 13.62
CA TYR A 22 24.07 -40.77 14.06
C TYR A 22 24.91 -39.87 13.16
N VAL A 23 24.30 -39.38 12.08
CA VAL A 23 24.90 -38.33 11.27
C VAL A 23 24.92 -37.07 12.12
N CYS A 24 26.11 -36.69 12.58
CA CYS A 24 26.33 -35.47 13.32
C CYS A 24 25.77 -34.28 12.52
N ARG A 25 24.92 -33.47 13.14
CA ARG A 25 24.34 -32.23 12.58
C ARG A 25 25.40 -31.28 12.00
N ARG A 26 26.66 -31.40 12.47
CA ARG A 26 27.81 -30.62 12.02
C ARG A 26 28.39 -31.13 10.70
N CYS A 27 28.29 -32.43 10.41
CA CYS A 27 28.78 -33.04 9.16
C CYS A 27 27.83 -32.80 7.97
N MET A 28 26.53 -32.59 8.20
CA MET A 28 25.61 -32.20 7.12
C MET A 28 25.81 -30.75 6.64
N ALA A 29 26.36 -29.88 7.49
CA ALA A 29 26.62 -28.49 7.12
C ALA A 29 27.80 -28.35 6.14
N THR A 30 28.79 -29.25 6.20
CA THR A 30 30.03 -29.15 5.42
C THR A 30 29.94 -29.73 4.00
N GLN A 31 28.88 -30.45 3.64
CA GLN A 31 28.68 -30.97 2.28
C GLN A 31 27.91 -30.02 1.35
N SER A 32 27.46 -28.85 1.84
CA SER A 32 26.66 -27.90 1.06
C SER A 32 27.47 -26.75 0.42
N SER A 33 28.81 -26.82 0.42
CA SER A 33 29.70 -25.79 -0.15
C SER A 33 29.86 -25.88 -1.67
N ALA A 34 28.82 -26.30 -2.41
CA ALA A 34 28.72 -26.01 -3.83
C ALA A 34 28.25 -24.56 -3.99
N ALA A 35 29.25 -23.67 -4.09
CA ALA A 35 29.09 -22.24 -4.28
C ALA A 35 28.18 -21.93 -5.48
N SER A 36 26.93 -21.55 -5.18
CA SER A 36 26.14 -20.74 -6.10
C SER A 36 26.58 -19.28 -5.92
N PRO A 37 26.84 -18.51 -7.00
CA PRO A 37 27.23 -17.12 -6.86
C PRO A 37 26.13 -16.31 -6.16
N PRO A 38 26.46 -15.30 -5.32
CA PRO A 38 25.48 -14.41 -4.72
C PRO A 38 25.01 -13.42 -5.79
N THR A 39 24.19 -13.89 -6.73
CA THR A 39 23.33 -12.99 -7.51
C THR A 39 22.19 -12.59 -6.59
N THR A 40 22.44 -11.69 -5.64
CA THR A 40 21.45 -11.14 -4.71
C THR A 40 20.54 -10.14 -5.43
N THR A 41 20.03 -10.53 -6.60
CA THR A 41 18.85 -9.91 -7.20
C THR A 41 17.69 -10.79 -6.75
N THR A 42 16.99 -10.38 -5.69
CA THR A 42 15.78 -11.07 -5.22
C THR A 42 14.75 -11.04 -6.34
N GLN A 43 14.77 -12.06 -7.18
CA GLN A 43 13.83 -12.26 -8.27
C GLN A 43 12.42 -12.29 -7.69
N PRO A 44 11.45 -11.57 -8.29
CA PRO A 44 10.09 -11.59 -7.80
C PRO A 44 9.52 -13.03 -7.87
N PRO A 45 8.58 -13.38 -6.98
CA PRO A 45 8.00 -14.73 -6.93
C PRO A 45 7.05 -15.03 -8.12
N TRP A 46 6.85 -14.08 -9.03
CA TRP A 46 6.02 -14.22 -10.24
C TRP A 46 6.88 -14.22 -11.51
N LEU A 47 6.27 -14.61 -12.62
CA LEU A 47 6.87 -14.62 -13.95
C LEU A 47 7.18 -13.17 -14.40
N PRO A 48 8.38 -12.88 -14.96
CA PRO A 48 8.70 -11.52 -15.41
C PRO A 48 7.73 -11.01 -16.48
N GLU A 49 7.46 -9.71 -16.47
CA GLU A 49 6.52 -9.08 -17.42
C GLU A 49 7.00 -9.27 -18.86
N GLY A 50 6.12 -9.72 -19.75
CA GLY A 50 6.44 -9.99 -21.16
C GLY A 50 7.00 -11.39 -21.44
N ALA A 51 7.22 -12.24 -20.43
CA ALA A 51 7.57 -13.63 -20.66
C ALA A 51 6.38 -14.39 -21.30
N PRO A 52 6.63 -15.28 -22.28
CA PRO A 52 5.58 -16.10 -22.86
C PRO A 52 4.97 -17.00 -21.78
N LEU A 53 3.65 -17.16 -21.82
CA LEU A 53 2.97 -18.08 -20.93
C LEU A 53 3.34 -19.53 -21.29
N PRO A 54 3.55 -20.40 -20.31
CA PRO A 54 3.87 -21.79 -20.59
C PRO A 54 2.70 -22.54 -21.20
N ALA A 55 3.02 -23.60 -21.94
CA ALA A 55 2.02 -24.49 -22.52
C ALA A 55 1.21 -25.19 -21.42
N GLY A 56 -0.11 -24.97 -21.40
CA GLY A 56 -0.99 -25.50 -20.34
C GLY A 56 -1.04 -24.65 -19.07
N TYR A 57 -0.76 -23.34 -19.16
CA TYR A 57 -0.88 -22.41 -18.04
C TYR A 57 -2.27 -22.45 -17.39
N ASP A 58 -2.33 -22.89 -16.14
CA ASP A 58 -3.51 -22.90 -15.30
C ASP A 58 -3.18 -22.35 -13.90
N PRO A 59 -3.62 -21.11 -13.60
CA PRO A 59 -3.37 -20.48 -12.31
C PRO A 59 -4.18 -21.11 -11.15
N ALA A 60 -5.20 -21.91 -11.43
CA ALA A 60 -5.99 -22.59 -10.42
C ALA A 60 -5.21 -23.71 -9.71
N LEU A 61 -4.29 -24.38 -10.41
CA LEU A 61 -3.57 -25.53 -9.89
C LEU A 61 -2.65 -25.19 -8.70
N PRO A 62 -2.51 -26.09 -7.70
CA PRO A 62 -1.52 -25.94 -6.64
C PRO A 62 -0.10 -25.96 -7.21
N PHE A 63 0.88 -25.42 -6.48
CA PHE A 63 2.26 -25.28 -6.99
C PHE A 63 2.88 -26.61 -7.45
N SER A 64 2.63 -27.70 -6.72
CA SER A 64 3.16 -29.04 -7.07
C SER A 64 2.61 -29.63 -8.37
N LYS A 65 1.47 -29.14 -8.86
CA LYS A 65 0.82 -29.62 -10.10
C LYS A 65 1.03 -28.69 -11.29
N ARG A 66 1.63 -27.51 -11.06
CA ARG A 66 1.96 -26.55 -12.12
C ARG A 66 3.29 -26.96 -12.70
N ILE A 67 3.27 -27.84 -13.69
CA ILE A 67 4.47 -28.34 -14.36
C ILE A 67 4.39 -27.92 -15.82
N ASP A 68 5.46 -27.33 -16.33
CA ASP A 68 5.57 -26.98 -17.74
C ASP A 68 5.77 -28.23 -18.58
N ALA A 69 4.92 -28.40 -19.60
CA ALA A 69 5.01 -29.56 -20.49
C ALA A 69 6.33 -29.61 -21.27
N GLN A 70 6.98 -28.46 -21.49
CA GLN A 70 8.21 -28.35 -22.28
C GLN A 70 9.48 -28.58 -21.44
N THR A 71 9.56 -27.99 -20.25
CA THR A 71 10.76 -28.02 -19.40
C THR A 71 10.69 -29.09 -18.32
N GLY A 72 9.48 -29.57 -17.96
CA GLY A 72 9.26 -30.45 -16.82
C GLY A 72 9.45 -29.75 -15.47
N GLU A 73 9.70 -28.44 -15.45
CA GLU A 73 9.90 -27.65 -14.24
C GLU A 73 8.59 -26.97 -13.79
N PRO A 74 8.46 -26.66 -12.49
CA PRO A 74 7.27 -25.97 -12.03
C PRO A 74 7.27 -24.49 -12.37
N TYR A 75 6.21 -24.01 -13.03
CA TYR A 75 6.11 -22.61 -13.44
C TYR A 75 5.57 -21.67 -12.35
N ARG A 76 6.00 -20.40 -12.45
CA ARG A 76 5.51 -19.30 -11.62
C ARG A 76 4.24 -18.70 -12.22
N LEU A 77 3.40 -18.14 -11.36
CA LEU A 77 2.21 -17.41 -11.83
C LEU A 77 2.61 -16.05 -12.39
N THR A 78 1.75 -15.49 -13.24
CA THR A 78 1.83 -14.07 -13.60
C THR A 78 1.67 -13.19 -12.34
N ARG A 79 2.09 -11.93 -12.44
CA ARG A 79 1.92 -10.95 -11.37
C ARG A 79 0.45 -10.85 -10.91
N THR A 80 -0.47 -10.79 -11.87
CA THR A 80 -1.90 -10.65 -11.63
C THR A 80 -2.47 -11.88 -10.94
N ASP A 81 -2.24 -13.08 -11.49
CA ASP A 81 -2.75 -14.33 -10.93
C ASP A 81 -2.16 -14.65 -9.54
N TRP A 82 -0.89 -14.29 -9.32
CA TRP A 82 -0.28 -14.43 -8.00
C TRP A 82 -1.02 -13.61 -6.94
N HIS A 83 -1.37 -12.37 -7.25
CA HIS A 83 -2.15 -11.51 -6.35
C HIS A 83 -3.59 -12.00 -6.20
N LEU A 84 -4.24 -12.47 -7.27
CA LEU A 84 -5.60 -13.01 -7.23
C LEU A 84 -5.68 -14.25 -6.32
N LYS A 85 -4.69 -15.14 -6.38
CA LYS A 85 -4.62 -16.34 -5.54
C LYS A 85 -4.36 -16.05 -4.07
N LYS A 86 -3.64 -14.95 -3.77
CA LYS A 86 -3.28 -14.58 -2.40
C LYS A 86 -4.44 -13.92 -1.67
N ALA A 87 -4.87 -14.53 -0.56
CA ALA A 87 -5.96 -14.01 0.26
C ALA A 87 -5.57 -12.74 1.02
N LEU A 88 -6.45 -11.74 1.03
CA LEU A 88 -6.29 -10.60 1.94
C LEU A 88 -6.82 -10.96 3.34
N PRO A 89 -6.19 -10.43 4.41
CA PRO A 89 -6.70 -10.59 5.78
C PRO A 89 -7.93 -9.71 6.07
N GLN A 90 -8.37 -8.90 5.11
CA GLN A 90 -9.48 -7.96 5.24
C GLN A 90 -10.44 -8.16 4.08
N ALA A 91 -11.73 -8.01 4.35
CA ALA A 91 -12.77 -8.11 3.33
C ALA A 91 -12.54 -7.13 2.17
N ILE A 92 -12.77 -7.61 0.96
CA ILE A 92 -12.61 -6.82 -0.25
C ILE A 92 -13.89 -6.00 -0.47
N PRO A 93 -13.80 -4.73 -0.90
CA PRO A 93 -14.99 -3.97 -1.25
C PRO A 93 -15.77 -4.69 -2.35
N GLN A 94 -17.08 -4.83 -2.16
CA GLN A 94 -17.96 -5.60 -3.05
C GLN A 94 -17.81 -5.19 -4.51
N GLN A 95 -17.58 -3.90 -4.80
CA GLN A 95 -17.45 -3.38 -6.16
C GLN A 95 -16.30 -4.02 -6.96
N TYR A 96 -15.21 -4.44 -6.31
CA TYR A 96 -14.12 -5.14 -7.01
C TYR A 96 -14.49 -6.59 -7.33
N LEU A 97 -15.24 -7.25 -6.45
CA LEU A 97 -15.63 -8.65 -6.62
C LEU A 97 -16.75 -8.81 -7.64
N GLN A 98 -17.68 -7.85 -7.73
CA GLN A 98 -18.82 -7.84 -8.65
C GLN A 98 -18.44 -8.06 -10.12
N HIS A 99 -17.25 -7.64 -10.51
CA HIS A 99 -16.77 -7.70 -11.89
C HIS A 99 -15.67 -8.73 -12.11
N SER A 100 -15.22 -9.41 -11.05
CA SER A 100 -14.11 -10.36 -11.14
C SER A 100 -14.55 -11.67 -11.78
N THR A 101 -13.86 -12.09 -12.84
CA THR A 101 -14.12 -13.33 -13.58
C THR A 101 -13.21 -14.47 -13.17
N ALA A 102 -12.14 -14.19 -12.42
CA ALA A 102 -11.14 -15.17 -12.03
C ALA A 102 -11.74 -16.37 -11.27
N SER A 103 -11.43 -17.58 -11.73
CA SER A 103 -11.83 -18.84 -11.07
C SER A 103 -10.97 -19.15 -9.85
N HIS A 104 -9.73 -18.67 -9.83
CA HIS A 104 -8.68 -19.08 -8.89
C HIS A 104 -8.48 -18.12 -7.69
N LEU A 105 -9.48 -17.28 -7.38
CA LEU A 105 -9.51 -16.44 -6.18
C LEU A 105 -9.35 -17.28 -4.89
N ALA A 106 -9.02 -16.64 -3.76
CA ALA A 106 -9.00 -17.34 -2.48
C ALA A 106 -10.43 -17.79 -2.08
N HIS A 107 -10.55 -18.89 -1.33
CA HIS A 107 -11.87 -19.47 -0.97
C HIS A 107 -12.82 -18.44 -0.34
N ALA A 108 -12.36 -17.71 0.67
CA ALA A 108 -13.13 -16.66 1.33
C ALA A 108 -13.60 -15.57 0.36
N GLU A 109 -12.76 -15.17 -0.59
CA GLU A 109 -13.10 -14.13 -1.58
C GLU A 109 -14.09 -14.66 -2.63
N ARG A 110 -14.06 -15.96 -2.96
CA ARG A 110 -15.09 -16.59 -3.80
C ARG A 110 -16.45 -16.59 -3.12
N GLU A 111 -16.49 -16.88 -1.81
CA GLU A 111 -17.71 -16.80 -1.01
C GLU A 111 -18.20 -15.35 -0.87
N GLU A 112 -17.30 -14.38 -0.75
CA GLU A 112 -17.68 -12.96 -0.79
C GLU A 112 -18.27 -12.60 -2.16
N ARG A 113 -17.67 -13.05 -3.26
CA ARG A 113 -18.17 -12.82 -4.62
C ARG A 113 -19.54 -13.45 -4.86
N SER A 114 -19.79 -14.67 -4.37
CA SER A 114 -21.10 -15.32 -4.56
C SER A 114 -22.24 -14.57 -3.86
N LYS A 115 -21.93 -13.80 -2.81
CA LYS A 115 -22.88 -12.91 -2.12
C LYS A 115 -23.10 -11.58 -2.85
N THR A 116 -22.23 -11.20 -3.77
CA THR A 116 -22.37 -9.93 -4.50
C THR A 116 -23.32 -10.06 -5.67
N GLU A 117 -24.24 -9.12 -5.80
CA GLU A 117 -25.12 -9.01 -6.96
C GLU A 117 -24.35 -8.47 -8.18
N GLY A 118 -24.64 -9.04 -9.35
CA GLY A 118 -24.10 -8.57 -10.62
C GLY A 118 -24.49 -7.13 -10.92
N HIS A 119 -23.56 -6.36 -11.46
CA HIS A 119 -23.80 -4.98 -11.85
C HIS A 119 -24.48 -4.89 -13.22
N ARG A 120 -25.45 -3.97 -13.36
CA ARG A 120 -26.09 -3.68 -14.65
C ARG A 120 -25.12 -2.92 -15.55
N GLU A 121 -24.94 -3.40 -16.78
CA GLU A 121 -24.12 -2.72 -17.80
C GLU A 121 -24.55 -1.26 -18.01
N ILE A 122 -23.58 -0.35 -17.93
CA ILE A 122 -23.78 1.08 -18.09
C ILE A 122 -23.04 1.52 -19.35
N VAL A 123 -23.76 2.18 -20.26
CA VAL A 123 -23.20 2.74 -21.50
C VAL A 123 -23.13 4.25 -21.41
N GLY A 124 -22.02 4.84 -21.86
CA GLY A 124 -21.86 6.29 -21.94
C GLY A 124 -21.00 6.72 -23.13
N VAL A 125 -21.06 8.01 -23.45
CA VAL A 125 -20.26 8.64 -24.50
C VAL A 125 -19.26 9.60 -23.89
N VAL A 126 -17.98 9.50 -24.27
CA VAL A 126 -16.92 10.37 -23.77
C VAL A 126 -17.10 11.78 -24.35
N VAL A 127 -17.27 12.78 -23.49
CA VAL A 127 -17.44 14.19 -23.89
C VAL A 127 -16.12 14.93 -23.89
N SER A 128 -15.27 14.69 -22.88
CA SER A 128 -13.94 15.33 -22.79
C SER A 128 -12.92 14.38 -22.18
N SER A 129 -11.79 14.19 -22.87
CA SER A 129 -10.59 13.48 -22.39
C SER A 129 -9.38 14.42 -22.37
N GLY A 130 -8.29 14.01 -21.73
CA GLY A 130 -7.01 14.74 -21.69
C GLY A 130 -6.94 15.97 -20.78
N LYS A 131 -8.06 16.43 -20.19
CA LYS A 131 -8.06 17.57 -19.26
C LYS A 131 -7.61 17.20 -17.84
N MET A 132 -7.78 15.94 -17.44
CA MET A 132 -7.41 15.40 -16.14
C MET A 132 -6.69 14.09 -16.35
N ASP A 133 -5.65 13.82 -15.55
CA ASP A 133 -4.94 12.55 -15.63
C ASP A 133 -5.83 11.40 -15.13
N ARG A 134 -5.81 10.29 -15.86
CA ARG A 134 -6.56 9.06 -15.61
C ARG A 134 -8.05 9.24 -15.36
N THR A 135 -8.62 10.33 -15.85
CA THR A 135 -10.01 10.69 -15.60
C THR A 135 -10.63 11.37 -16.81
N VAL A 136 -11.79 10.90 -17.23
CA VAL A 136 -12.54 11.44 -18.36
C VAL A 136 -13.94 11.86 -17.93
N LYS A 137 -14.55 12.78 -18.70
CA LYS A 137 -15.95 13.17 -18.52
C LYS A 137 -16.80 12.38 -19.50
N VAL A 138 -17.72 11.58 -18.98
CA VAL A 138 -18.63 10.73 -19.76
C VAL A 138 -20.07 11.19 -19.56
N ARG A 139 -20.82 11.28 -20.66
CA ARG A 139 -22.25 11.55 -20.65
C ARG A 139 -23.01 10.23 -20.67
N LEU A 140 -23.88 10.05 -19.68
CA LEU A 140 -24.79 8.92 -19.59
C LEU A 140 -26.17 9.32 -20.09
N PRO A 141 -26.85 8.44 -20.85
CA PRO A 141 -28.24 8.64 -21.21
C PRO A 141 -29.13 8.48 -19.98
N GLY A 142 -29.94 9.48 -19.68
CA GLY A 142 -30.96 9.45 -18.64
C GLY A 142 -32.32 9.83 -19.22
N ARG A 143 -33.39 9.36 -18.58
CA ARG A 143 -34.77 9.76 -18.89
C ARG A 143 -35.44 10.23 -17.61
N ARG A 144 -36.19 11.33 -17.71
CA ARG A 144 -37.02 11.85 -16.62
C ARG A 144 -38.48 11.77 -17.04
N TRP A 145 -39.31 11.20 -16.19
CA TRP A 145 -40.76 11.25 -16.34
C TRP A 145 -41.27 12.62 -15.90
N GLU A 146 -42.06 13.27 -16.74
CA GLU A 146 -42.76 14.50 -16.37
C GLU A 146 -44.25 14.20 -16.20
N GLY A 147 -44.71 14.18 -14.94
CA GLY A 147 -46.05 13.71 -14.59
C GLY A 147 -47.18 14.56 -15.17
N ARG A 148 -46.94 15.87 -15.34
CA ARG A 148 -47.95 16.79 -15.90
C ARG A 148 -48.26 16.51 -17.36
N ILE A 149 -47.26 16.08 -18.14
CA ILE A 149 -47.38 15.80 -19.57
C ILE A 149 -47.65 14.31 -19.81
N GLY A 150 -47.25 13.44 -18.87
CA GLY A 150 -47.35 11.99 -19.03
C GLY A 150 -46.34 11.43 -20.04
N LYS A 151 -45.14 12.03 -20.11
CA LYS A 151 -44.10 11.63 -21.08
C LYS A 151 -42.71 11.59 -20.45
N TYR A 152 -41.87 10.69 -20.97
CA TYR A 152 -40.43 10.65 -20.66
C TYR A 152 -39.65 11.61 -21.55
N PHE A 153 -38.87 12.50 -20.95
CA PHE A 153 -37.92 13.39 -21.60
C PHE A 153 -36.49 12.89 -21.44
N SER A 154 -35.64 13.16 -22.42
CA SER A 154 -34.20 12.88 -22.32
C SER A 154 -33.54 13.85 -21.34
N GLN A 155 -32.85 13.32 -20.35
CA GLN A 155 -32.07 14.10 -19.39
C GLN A 155 -30.72 13.42 -19.19
N PRO A 156 -29.75 13.67 -20.09
CA PRO A 156 -28.42 13.09 -19.95
C PRO A 156 -27.67 13.70 -18.77
N THR A 157 -26.92 12.89 -18.03
CA THR A 157 -26.08 13.33 -16.91
C THR A 157 -24.61 13.15 -17.24
N ASN A 158 -23.76 14.06 -16.77
CA ASN A 158 -22.32 13.94 -16.96
C ASN A 158 -21.67 13.42 -15.67
N HIS A 159 -20.80 12.42 -15.79
CA HIS A 159 -20.07 11.83 -14.69
C HIS A 159 -18.57 11.85 -14.97
N LEU A 160 -17.78 11.92 -13.89
CA LEU A 160 -16.34 11.69 -13.95
C LEU A 160 -16.08 10.19 -13.83
N VAL A 161 -15.23 9.68 -14.71
CA VAL A 161 -14.94 8.25 -14.86
C VAL A 161 -13.44 8.05 -14.88
N HIS A 162 -12.96 7.06 -14.14
CA HIS A 162 -11.54 6.72 -14.07
C HIS A 162 -11.11 5.86 -15.26
N ASP A 163 -10.05 6.29 -15.93
CA ASP A 163 -9.34 5.64 -17.04
C ASP A 163 -7.90 5.32 -16.59
N PRO A 164 -7.58 4.08 -16.17
CA PRO A 164 -6.28 3.77 -15.59
C PRO A 164 -5.08 4.10 -16.50
N ASN A 165 -5.23 3.89 -17.81
CA ASN A 165 -4.14 3.93 -18.79
C ASN A 165 -4.27 5.08 -19.82
N ASN A 166 -5.20 6.02 -19.60
CA ASN A 166 -5.47 7.14 -20.52
C ASN A 166 -5.72 6.69 -21.98
N SER A 167 -6.50 5.63 -22.14
CA SER A 167 -6.77 5.00 -23.44
C SER A 167 -7.85 5.72 -24.27
N LEU A 168 -8.65 6.59 -23.65
CA LEU A 168 -9.86 7.13 -24.26
C LEU A 168 -9.69 8.47 -24.97
N LEU A 169 -10.43 8.63 -26.06
CA LEU A 169 -10.56 9.86 -26.84
C LEU A 169 -11.99 10.42 -26.73
N THR A 170 -12.14 11.70 -27.04
CA THR A 170 -13.45 12.35 -27.12
C THR A 170 -14.29 11.76 -28.24
N GLY A 171 -15.53 11.38 -27.94
CA GLY A 171 -16.46 10.76 -28.90
C GLY A 171 -16.56 9.24 -28.77
N ASP A 172 -15.68 8.58 -28.02
CA ASP A 172 -15.76 7.12 -27.81
C ASP A 172 -17.06 6.73 -27.07
N VAL A 173 -17.63 5.59 -27.47
CA VAL A 173 -18.72 4.94 -26.73
C VAL A 173 -18.12 3.85 -25.86
N VAL A 174 -18.40 3.90 -24.55
CA VAL A 174 -17.74 3.05 -23.56
C VAL A 174 -18.73 2.35 -22.65
N TYR A 175 -18.33 1.15 -22.21
CA TYR A 175 -18.97 0.44 -21.10
C TYR A 175 -18.32 0.84 -19.78
N LEU A 176 -19.15 1.02 -18.75
CA LEU A 176 -18.74 1.49 -17.44
C LEU A 176 -19.13 0.50 -16.35
N TYR A 177 -18.26 0.41 -15.34
CA TYR A 177 -18.50 -0.29 -14.09
C TYR A 177 -18.61 0.69 -12.93
N ARG A 178 -19.41 0.34 -11.91
CA ARG A 178 -19.52 1.13 -10.68
C ARG A 178 -18.37 0.77 -9.75
N LEU A 179 -17.33 1.58 -9.75
CA LEU A 179 -16.20 1.43 -8.84
C LEU A 179 -15.77 2.80 -8.33
N ARG A 180 -15.81 2.96 -7.00
CA ARG A 180 -15.45 4.22 -6.35
C ARG A 180 -13.94 4.31 -6.18
N VAL A 181 -13.32 5.12 -7.04
CA VAL A 181 -11.87 5.40 -7.00
C VAL A 181 -11.57 6.62 -6.14
N SER A 182 -12.42 7.65 -6.20
CA SER A 182 -12.23 8.89 -5.44
C SER A 182 -13.53 9.38 -4.79
N LYS A 183 -13.52 10.61 -4.25
CA LYS A 183 -14.72 11.23 -3.69
C LYS A 183 -15.77 11.52 -4.77
N THR A 184 -15.34 11.93 -5.96
CA THR A 184 -16.21 12.34 -7.08
C THR A 184 -16.26 11.31 -8.21
N VAL A 185 -15.25 10.45 -8.32
CA VAL A 185 -15.14 9.42 -9.37
C VAL A 185 -15.69 8.10 -8.87
N HIS A 186 -16.88 7.77 -9.35
CA HIS A 186 -17.67 6.59 -8.94
C HIS A 186 -17.77 5.51 -10.02
N HIS A 187 -17.20 5.75 -11.18
CA HIS A 187 -17.24 4.83 -12.32
C HIS A 187 -15.83 4.61 -12.85
N VAL A 188 -15.61 3.42 -13.40
CA VAL A 188 -14.38 3.00 -14.08
C VAL A 188 -14.75 2.44 -15.44
N ILE A 189 -13.88 2.59 -16.42
CA ILE A 189 -14.11 2.04 -17.77
C ILE A 189 -13.93 0.52 -17.75
N ALA A 190 -14.90 -0.17 -18.33
CA ALA A 190 -14.90 -1.60 -18.54
C ALA A 190 -14.16 -1.95 -19.84
N SER A 191 -14.69 -1.43 -20.95
CA SER A 191 -14.22 -1.68 -22.31
C SER A 191 -14.74 -0.59 -23.24
N ILE A 192 -14.07 -0.44 -24.39
CA ILE A 192 -14.51 0.46 -25.47
C ILE A 192 -15.52 -0.30 -26.33
N LYS A 193 -16.73 0.22 -26.44
CA LYS A 193 -17.77 -0.35 -27.31
C LYS A 193 -17.57 0.05 -28.77
N SER A 194 -17.33 1.34 -29.00
CA SER A 194 -17.10 1.90 -30.33
C SER A 194 -16.04 3.00 -30.22
N PRO A 195 -14.84 2.77 -30.78
CA PRO A 195 -13.78 3.78 -30.79
C PRO A 195 -14.08 4.86 -31.82
N PHE A 196 -13.75 6.10 -31.48
CA PHE A 196 -13.79 7.26 -32.36
C PHE A 196 -12.37 7.66 -32.80
N GLY A 197 -12.16 7.84 -34.10
CA GLY A 197 -10.84 8.19 -34.65
C GLY A 197 -9.87 7.02 -34.61
N LYS A 198 -8.94 7.00 -33.65
CA LYS A 198 -7.88 5.97 -33.58
C LYS A 198 -8.45 4.59 -33.27
N PRO A 199 -8.00 3.50 -33.91
CA PRO A 199 -8.44 2.15 -33.59
C PRO A 199 -7.95 1.71 -32.19
N ILE A 200 -8.55 0.64 -31.64
CA ILE A 200 -8.22 0.12 -30.31
C ILE A 200 -6.76 -0.37 -30.23
N ALA A 201 -6.23 -0.92 -31.32
CA ALA A 201 -4.88 -1.50 -31.37
C ALA A 201 -3.75 -0.48 -31.15
N GLU A 202 -3.95 0.79 -31.52
CA GLU A 202 -2.95 1.85 -31.37
C GLU A 202 -2.96 2.50 -29.98
N ARG A 203 -3.93 2.14 -29.14
CA ARG A 203 -4.16 2.77 -27.85
C ARG A 203 -3.61 1.89 -26.72
N PRO A 204 -3.26 2.48 -25.55
CA PRO A 204 -2.94 1.68 -24.37
C PRO A 204 -4.11 0.74 -24.03
N PRO A 205 -3.85 -0.54 -23.70
CA PRO A 205 -4.90 -1.48 -23.35
C PRO A 205 -5.56 -1.08 -22.02
N ILE A 206 -6.87 -1.28 -21.90
CA ILE A 206 -7.61 -1.02 -20.66
C ILE A 206 -7.45 -2.23 -19.72
N PRO A 207 -7.06 -2.04 -18.44
CA PRO A 207 -6.91 -3.16 -17.51
C PRO A 207 -8.23 -3.90 -17.28
N THR A 208 -8.18 -5.24 -17.25
CA THR A 208 -9.37 -6.06 -16.98
C THR A 208 -9.85 -5.89 -15.54
N PRO A 209 -11.10 -6.30 -15.19
CA PRO A 209 -11.56 -6.28 -13.80
C PRO A 209 -10.65 -7.06 -12.84
N ASP A 210 -10.14 -8.20 -13.30
CA ASP A 210 -9.25 -9.07 -12.53
C ASP A 210 -7.88 -8.40 -12.35
N ASP A 211 -7.34 -7.72 -13.37
CA ASP A 211 -6.12 -6.92 -13.24
C ASP A 211 -6.28 -5.79 -12.23
N ARG A 212 -7.43 -5.09 -12.25
CA ARG A 212 -7.72 -4.02 -11.27
C ARG A 212 -7.84 -4.57 -9.86
N LEU A 213 -8.46 -5.75 -9.69
CA LEU A 213 -8.51 -6.43 -8.40
C LEU A 213 -7.10 -6.81 -7.95
N ALA A 214 -6.25 -7.35 -8.84
CA ALA A 214 -4.86 -7.66 -8.53
C ALA A 214 -4.06 -6.41 -8.13
N MET A 215 -4.19 -5.29 -8.86
CA MET A 215 -3.58 -4.01 -8.50
C MET A 215 -4.04 -3.52 -7.12
N TYR A 216 -5.35 -3.59 -6.86
CA TYR A 216 -5.90 -3.25 -5.54
C TYR A 216 -5.26 -4.11 -4.44
N LYS A 217 -5.20 -5.43 -4.65
CA LYS A 217 -4.59 -6.37 -3.70
C LYS A 217 -3.11 -6.07 -3.49
N GLU A 218 -2.38 -5.78 -4.55
CA GLU A 218 -0.96 -5.41 -4.50
C GLU A 218 -0.75 -4.19 -3.60
N ASP A 219 -1.49 -3.11 -3.83
CA ASP A 219 -1.43 -1.89 -3.02
C ASP A 219 -1.76 -2.17 -1.55
N ARG A 220 -2.76 -3.02 -1.30
CA ARG A 220 -3.12 -3.45 0.05
C ARG A 220 -2.02 -4.27 0.71
N PHE A 221 -1.40 -5.22 0.01
CA PHE A 221 -0.29 -6.00 0.55
C PHE A 221 0.94 -5.13 0.80
N ALA A 222 1.26 -4.19 -0.09
CA ALA A 222 2.32 -3.23 0.11
C ALA A 222 2.06 -2.37 1.37
N LYS A 223 0.83 -1.89 1.55
CA LYS A 223 0.41 -1.17 2.76
C LYS A 223 0.53 -2.03 4.02
N LEU A 224 0.11 -3.30 3.97
CA LEU A 224 0.22 -4.22 5.10
C LEU A 224 1.67 -4.56 5.42
N LYS A 225 2.53 -4.78 4.41
CA LYS A 225 3.98 -4.97 4.58
C LYS A 225 4.58 -3.77 5.31
N ARG A 226 4.33 -2.55 4.83
CA ARG A 226 4.78 -1.30 5.50
C ARG A 226 4.29 -1.21 6.94
N ARG A 227 3.02 -1.55 7.21
CA ARG A 227 2.45 -1.54 8.57
C ARG A 227 3.10 -2.57 9.48
N ASN A 228 3.33 -3.78 8.99
CA ASN A 228 3.93 -4.87 9.75
C ASN A 228 5.40 -4.57 10.05
N LEU A 229 6.15 -4.05 9.09
CA LEU A 229 7.54 -3.63 9.31
C LEU A 229 7.62 -2.49 10.32
N ARG A 230 6.73 -1.49 10.25
CA ARG A 230 6.67 -0.44 11.29
C ARG A 230 6.37 -1.01 12.67
N ARG A 231 5.50 -2.03 12.77
CA ARG A 231 5.21 -2.71 14.04
C ARG A 231 6.42 -3.46 14.58
N LYS A 232 7.14 -4.20 13.73
CA LYS A 232 8.36 -4.93 14.09
C LYS A 232 9.51 -3.99 14.46
N ALA A 233 9.72 -2.94 13.68
CA ALA A 233 10.69 -1.90 13.98
C ALA A 233 10.39 -1.20 15.33
N ALA A 234 9.11 -1.00 15.68
CA ALA A 234 8.72 -0.50 16.99
C ALA A 234 9.02 -1.48 18.13
N GLN A 235 9.07 -2.79 17.85
CA GLN A 235 9.50 -3.82 18.80
C GLN A 235 11.03 -3.93 18.92
N GLY A 236 11.78 -3.24 18.06
CA GLY A 236 13.24 -3.19 18.09
C GLY A 236 13.94 -4.10 17.07
N ASP A 237 13.20 -4.73 16.16
CA ASP A 237 13.78 -5.63 15.14
C ASP A 237 14.68 -4.85 14.16
N ALA A 238 15.97 -5.16 14.14
CA ALA A 238 16.96 -4.49 13.30
C ALA A 238 16.71 -4.68 11.79
N ASP A 239 16.34 -5.90 11.39
CA ASP A 239 16.06 -6.26 9.98
C ASP A 239 14.85 -5.50 9.44
N ALA A 240 13.84 -5.25 10.28
CA ALA A 240 12.67 -4.48 9.88
C ALA A 240 13.02 -2.99 9.66
N ILE A 241 14.01 -2.48 10.38
CA ILE A 241 14.51 -1.10 10.24
C ILE A 241 15.32 -0.97 8.95
N SER A 242 16.19 -1.93 8.62
CA SER A 242 16.94 -1.92 7.35
C SER A 242 16.00 -2.01 6.15
N GLU A 243 15.03 -2.94 6.16
CA GLU A 243 14.04 -3.06 5.08
C GLU A 243 13.24 -1.77 4.86
N LEU A 244 12.84 -1.08 5.94
CA LEU A 244 12.14 0.21 5.82
C LEU A 244 13.03 1.29 5.18
N ARG A 245 14.30 1.35 5.58
CA ARG A 245 15.28 2.29 5.02
C ARG A 245 15.54 2.02 3.54
N GLU A 246 15.67 0.75 3.14
CA GLU A 246 15.81 0.34 1.74
C GLU A 246 14.60 0.74 0.90
N MET A 247 13.40 0.64 1.47
CA MET A 247 12.17 1.14 0.83
C MET A 247 12.03 2.67 0.85
N GLY A 248 13.03 3.41 1.33
CA GLY A 248 13.01 4.87 1.45
C GLY A 248 12.00 5.40 2.48
N LEU A 249 11.52 4.53 3.38
CA LEU A 249 10.55 4.88 4.41
C LEU A 249 11.27 5.08 5.74
N ASP A 250 11.17 6.27 6.30
CA ASP A 250 11.70 6.51 7.64
C ASP A 250 10.84 5.75 8.69
N PRO A 251 11.46 4.90 9.53
CA PRO A 251 10.77 4.15 10.59
C PRO A 251 10.06 5.07 11.61
N GLY A 252 10.47 6.35 11.70
CA GLY A 252 9.83 7.37 12.54
C GLY A 252 8.91 8.36 11.81
N HIS A 253 8.73 8.25 10.49
CA HIS A 253 7.93 9.23 9.74
C HIS A 253 6.45 9.16 10.16
N ASN A 254 5.90 10.30 10.58
CA ASN A 254 4.57 10.51 11.18
C ASN A 254 4.45 10.29 12.70
N VAL A 255 5.56 10.02 13.42
CA VAL A 255 5.55 10.10 14.89
C VAL A 255 6.14 11.44 15.29
N ALA A 256 5.28 12.42 15.58
CA ALA A 256 5.72 13.66 16.21
C ALA A 256 6.41 13.31 17.53
N ALA A 257 7.61 13.84 17.75
CA ALA A 257 8.33 13.67 19.01
C ALA A 257 7.44 14.12 20.18
N GLY A 258 7.24 13.25 21.17
CA GLY A 258 6.45 13.56 22.38
C GLY A 258 4.94 13.31 22.31
N LYS A 259 4.38 12.83 21.19
CA LYS A 259 2.93 12.53 21.07
C LYS A 259 2.60 11.03 21.02
N GLY A 260 3.19 10.24 21.91
CA GLY A 260 3.01 8.79 21.94
C GLY A 260 1.67 8.29 22.50
N GLU A 261 0.99 9.07 23.35
CA GLU A 261 -0.20 8.58 24.05
C GLU A 261 -1.55 9.02 23.46
N THR A 262 -1.65 10.21 22.83
CA THR A 262 -2.97 10.81 22.56
C THR A 262 -3.25 11.24 21.12
N PHE A 263 -2.28 11.14 20.20
CA PHE A 263 -2.48 11.65 18.83
C PHE A 263 -3.34 10.70 17.99
N GLY A 264 -4.64 11.01 17.90
CA GLY A 264 -5.62 10.29 17.07
C GLY A 264 -6.80 9.69 17.84
N LEU A 265 -6.81 9.78 19.17
CA LEU A 265 -7.96 9.44 20.01
C LEU A 265 -8.91 10.64 20.05
N LYS A 266 -9.96 10.64 19.22
CA LYS A 266 -11.13 11.47 19.54
C LYS A 266 -11.86 10.81 20.72
N PRO A 267 -12.12 11.52 21.82
CA PRO A 267 -12.91 10.96 22.91
C PRO A 267 -14.33 10.75 22.40
N HIS A 268 -14.76 9.50 22.33
CA HIS A 268 -16.18 9.16 22.30
C HIS A 268 -16.47 8.62 23.70
N ASP A 269 -17.41 9.25 24.42
CA ASP A 269 -17.98 8.74 25.67
C ASP A 269 -16.99 8.47 26.82
N GLY A 270 -16.03 9.37 27.06
CA GLY A 270 -15.17 9.32 28.25
C GLY A 270 -14.25 8.10 28.36
N LYS A 271 -14.19 7.25 27.32
CA LYS A 271 -13.27 6.11 27.25
C LYS A 271 -12.20 6.38 26.21
N THR A 272 -10.96 6.52 26.66
CA THR A 272 -9.80 6.53 25.76
C THR A 272 -9.68 5.16 25.11
N GLY A 273 -9.98 5.07 23.81
CA GLY A 273 -9.76 3.84 23.03
C GLY A 273 -8.32 3.33 23.20
N SER A 274 -8.15 2.01 23.29
CA SER A 274 -6.81 1.43 23.43
C SER A 274 -5.95 1.70 22.18
N ALA A 275 -4.70 2.11 22.41
CA ALA A 275 -3.71 2.48 21.40
C ALA A 275 -3.19 1.29 20.55
N SER A 276 -4.09 0.46 20.03
CA SER A 276 -3.78 -0.70 19.16
C SER A 276 -3.59 -0.31 17.68
N LYS A 277 -3.77 0.97 17.34
CA LYS A 277 -3.71 1.48 15.95
C LYS A 277 -2.56 2.47 15.76
N GLY A 278 -1.35 1.94 15.57
CA GLY A 278 -0.36 2.50 14.65
C GLY A 278 0.58 3.60 15.16
N ALA A 279 0.52 3.98 16.43
CA ALA A 279 1.55 4.82 17.05
C ALA A 279 2.64 3.93 17.69
N ILE A 280 3.90 4.32 17.52
CA ILE A 280 5.02 3.80 18.29
C ILE A 280 4.71 4.07 19.77
N ARG A 281 4.32 3.04 20.52
CA ARG A 281 4.32 3.09 21.97
C ARG A 281 5.77 3.10 22.42
N GLY A 282 6.30 4.26 22.78
CA GLY A 282 7.36 4.32 23.77
C GLY A 282 6.68 4.21 25.13
N GLU A 283 6.48 3.01 25.66
CA GLU A 283 6.14 2.89 27.08
C GLU A 283 7.29 3.51 27.88
N LYS A 284 6.98 4.27 28.95
CA LYS A 284 8.00 4.74 29.90
C LYS A 284 8.74 3.51 30.42
N GLY A 285 9.95 3.25 29.91
CA GLY A 285 10.78 2.09 30.27
C GLY A 285 11.17 1.16 29.12
N GLN A 286 10.60 1.28 27.91
CA GLN A 286 11.12 0.53 26.75
C GLN A 286 12.46 1.13 26.28
N LYS A 287 13.54 0.35 26.43
CA LYS A 287 14.82 0.65 25.78
C LYS A 287 14.62 0.53 24.26
N LEU A 288 14.58 1.66 23.55
CA LEU A 288 14.73 1.64 22.11
C LEU A 288 16.05 0.92 21.75
N PRO A 289 16.11 0.16 20.64
CA PRO A 289 17.36 -0.43 20.19
C PRO A 289 18.43 0.65 20.10
N LYS A 290 19.67 0.33 20.48
CA LYS A 290 20.82 1.25 20.41
C LYS A 290 20.86 1.85 18.99
N GLY A 291 20.64 3.16 18.88
CA GLY A 291 20.70 3.88 17.59
C GLY A 291 19.38 4.43 17.07
N VAL A 292 18.24 4.24 17.76
CA VAL A 292 16.95 4.83 17.35
C VAL A 292 16.38 5.69 18.47
N LEU A 293 16.18 6.98 18.20
CA LEU A 293 15.45 7.90 19.09
C LEU A 293 14.03 8.16 18.54
N PRO A 294 13.05 8.45 19.41
CA PRO A 294 11.76 9.00 18.97
C PRO A 294 11.99 10.37 18.31
N GLY A 295 11.78 10.46 17.00
CA GLY A 295 12.01 11.68 16.21
C GLY A 295 12.86 11.53 14.93
N GLY A 296 13.35 10.32 14.63
CA GLY A 296 13.55 9.85 13.24
C GLY A 296 14.62 10.50 12.35
N LYS A 297 15.59 11.30 12.85
CA LYS A 297 16.56 11.95 11.93
C LYS A 297 18.05 11.86 12.26
N HIS A 298 18.45 11.24 13.37
CA HIS A 298 19.87 11.26 13.76
C HIS A 298 20.39 9.86 14.11
N VAL A 299 21.43 9.44 13.39
CA VAL A 299 22.37 8.41 13.86
C VAL A 299 23.08 8.98 15.09
N VAL A 300 23.23 8.17 16.14
CA VAL A 300 23.89 8.59 17.37
C VAL A 300 25.35 8.93 17.08
N GLY A 301 25.65 10.21 16.89
CA GLY A 301 26.95 10.76 17.23
C GLY A 301 27.13 10.78 18.74
N ASN A 302 28.37 10.91 19.19
CA ASN A 302 28.72 11.00 20.61
C ASN A 302 27.86 12.13 21.24
N PRO A 303 27.35 12.03 22.49
CA PRO A 303 26.52 13.09 23.11
C PRO A 303 27.10 14.51 22.99
N ASN A 304 28.43 14.60 22.89
CA ASN A 304 29.19 15.82 22.64
C ASN A 304 28.88 16.48 21.27
N ASP A 305 28.58 15.72 20.23
CA ASP A 305 28.31 16.24 18.88
C ASP A 305 26.94 16.93 18.81
N ARG A 306 25.97 16.43 19.59
CA ARG A 306 24.65 17.06 19.75
C ARG A 306 24.74 18.36 20.54
N ALA A 307 25.53 18.39 21.60
CA ALA A 307 25.79 19.61 22.36
C ALA A 307 26.45 20.69 21.48
N LYS A 308 27.41 20.30 20.64
CA LYS A 308 28.04 21.20 19.65
C LYS A 308 27.05 21.73 18.61
N LEU A 309 26.18 20.88 18.05
CA LEU A 309 25.16 21.30 17.08
C LEU A 309 24.11 22.24 17.68
N ASN A 310 23.64 21.97 18.89
CA ASN A 310 22.71 22.85 19.60
C ASN A 310 23.35 24.19 19.95
N LYS A 311 24.61 24.18 20.41
CA LYS A 311 25.39 25.39 20.64
C LYS A 311 25.57 26.19 19.35
N GLY A 312 25.89 25.53 18.24
CA GLY A 312 25.99 26.18 16.92
C GLY A 312 24.67 26.80 16.44
N LYS A 313 23.53 26.14 16.68
CA LYS A 313 22.21 26.71 16.37
C LYS A 313 21.88 27.91 17.25
N ALA A 314 22.23 27.88 18.53
CA ALA A 314 22.04 29.00 19.44
C ALA A 314 22.88 30.21 19.01
N MET A 315 24.15 29.99 18.64
CA MET A 315 25.02 31.05 18.10
C MET A 315 24.44 31.70 16.85
N ARG A 316 23.99 30.90 15.86
CA ARG A 316 23.36 31.43 14.64
C ARG A 316 22.07 32.21 14.91
N LEU A 317 21.30 31.82 15.92
CA LEU A 317 20.10 32.55 16.32
C LEU A 317 20.46 33.89 16.94
N ASN A 318 21.48 33.92 17.80
CA ASN A 318 21.97 35.16 18.40
C ASN A 318 22.53 36.12 17.34
N GLU A 319 23.36 35.62 16.41
CA GLU A 319 23.86 36.40 15.26
C GLU A 319 22.71 36.99 14.44
N LYS A 320 21.63 36.23 14.22
CA LYS A 320 20.45 36.71 13.49
C LYS A 320 19.68 37.77 14.28
N VAL A 321 19.58 37.62 15.60
CA VAL A 321 18.95 38.63 16.48
C VAL A 321 19.77 39.92 16.46
N GLU A 322 21.09 39.84 16.56
CA GLU A 322 21.99 40.99 16.47
C GLU A 322 21.89 41.68 15.10
N GLY A 323 21.87 40.91 14.01
CA GLY A 323 21.66 41.44 12.66
C GLY A 323 20.32 42.16 12.51
N ASN A 324 19.23 41.57 13.01
CA ASN A 324 17.91 42.21 12.99
C ASN A 324 17.88 43.50 13.84
N LEU A 325 18.61 43.55 14.96
CA LEU A 325 18.70 44.75 15.80
C LEU A 325 19.48 45.87 15.13
N LEU A 326 20.57 45.54 14.43
CA LEU A 326 21.34 46.51 13.64
C LEU A 326 20.50 47.05 12.47
N GLU A 327 19.85 46.16 11.73
CA GLU A 327 18.96 46.54 10.62
C GLU A 327 17.79 47.43 11.12
N ALA A 328 17.24 47.14 12.30
CA ALA A 328 16.21 47.98 12.91
C ALA A 328 16.74 49.37 13.31
N LYS A 329 17.97 49.46 13.81
CA LYS A 329 18.62 50.75 14.14
C LYS A 329 18.89 51.57 12.89
N GLU A 330 19.49 50.98 11.86
CA GLU A 330 19.75 51.65 10.57
C GLU A 330 18.45 52.16 9.92
N LYS A 331 17.38 51.35 9.98
CA LYS A 331 16.05 51.76 9.52
C LYS A 331 15.46 52.89 10.36
N GLY A 332 15.68 52.88 11.68
CA GLY A 332 15.27 53.96 12.59
C GLY A 332 15.97 55.28 12.25
N GLU A 333 17.30 55.27 12.17
CA GLU A 333 18.12 56.44 11.80
C GLU A 333 17.76 56.95 10.39
N GLY A 334 17.51 56.04 9.44
CA GLY A 334 17.05 56.40 8.10
C GLY A 334 15.64 57.01 8.04
N LEU A 335 14.78 56.70 9.01
CA LEU A 335 13.45 57.32 9.14
C LEU A 335 13.53 58.68 9.84
N GLU A 336 14.41 58.83 10.83
CA GLU A 336 14.72 60.11 11.48
C GLU A 336 15.33 61.11 10.49
N GLY A 337 16.29 60.68 9.66
CA GLY A 337 16.88 61.51 8.60
C GLY A 337 15.91 61.89 7.47
N LYS A 338 14.80 61.16 7.31
CA LYS A 338 13.71 61.48 6.37
C LYS A 338 12.61 62.35 7.00
N GLY A 339 12.75 62.76 8.26
CA GLY A 339 11.79 63.60 8.96
C GLY A 339 10.45 62.93 9.25
N VAL A 340 10.39 61.59 9.24
CA VAL A 340 9.18 60.81 9.58
C VAL A 340 9.23 60.37 11.05
N GLY A 341 9.71 61.26 11.92
CA GLY A 341 9.67 61.06 13.37
C GLY A 341 8.22 61.09 13.82
N ALA A 342 7.76 60.03 14.47
CA ALA A 342 6.43 60.01 15.09
C ALA A 342 6.38 61.12 16.15
N ASP A 343 5.54 62.14 15.93
CA ASP A 343 5.21 63.12 16.96
C ASP A 343 4.70 62.38 18.20
N PRO A 344 5.30 62.58 19.39
CA PRO A 344 4.82 61.95 20.62
C PRO A 344 3.43 62.45 21.07
N ALA A 345 2.80 63.35 20.29
CA ALA A 345 1.55 64.02 20.62
C ALA A 345 0.28 63.33 20.08
N SER A 346 0.36 62.33 19.19
CA SER A 346 -0.86 61.63 18.73
C SER A 346 -1.19 60.44 19.63
N ALA A 347 -1.69 60.71 20.83
CA ALA A 347 -2.34 59.72 21.67
C ALA A 347 -3.64 59.24 20.98
N VAL A 348 -3.52 58.22 20.13
CA VAL A 348 -4.67 57.52 19.54
C VAL A 348 -5.34 56.73 20.67
N THR A 349 -6.39 57.29 21.25
CA THR A 349 -7.29 56.59 22.17
C THR A 349 -8.03 55.50 21.41
N TRP A 350 -7.57 54.25 21.54
CA TRP A 350 -8.31 53.09 21.06
C TRP A 350 -9.50 52.85 22.00
N THR A 351 -10.69 53.29 21.60
CA THR A 351 -11.93 52.89 22.25
C THR A 351 -12.16 51.40 22.01
N SER A 352 -12.04 50.60 23.07
CA SER A 352 -12.39 49.18 23.05
C SER A 352 -13.91 49.02 22.94
N GLY A 353 -14.40 48.88 21.70
CA GLY A 353 -15.77 48.47 21.43
C GLY A 353 -15.99 47.04 21.89
N ARG A 354 -16.66 46.88 23.02
CA ARG A 354 -17.25 45.63 23.50
C ARG A 354 -18.62 45.52 22.83
N ASN A 355 -18.78 44.64 21.85
CA ASN A 355 -20.09 44.30 21.32
C ASN A 355 -20.67 43.15 22.17
N ASP A 356 -21.82 43.42 22.77
CA ASP A 356 -22.76 42.41 23.29
C ASP A 356 -23.42 41.63 22.14
#